data_AF-A0A3P3VIN2-F1
#
_entry.id   AF-A0A3P3VIN2-F1
#
_cell.length_a   1.000
_cell.length_b   1.000
_cell.length_c   1.000
_cell.angle_alpha   90.00
_cell.angle_beta   90.00
_cell.angle_gamma   90.00
#
_symmetry.space_group_name_H-M   'P 1'
#
loop_
_entity.id
_entity.type
_entity.pdbx_description
1 polymer ?
#
loop_
_entity_poly.entity_id
_entity_poly.type
_entity_poly.pdbx_seq_one_letter_code
_entity_poly.pdbx_strand_id
1 'polypeptide(L)'
;MESEALNAAMGDVRKAQRLLVAYHQRVLPIIESIANQLECAYYYWRPVFHSTPTGGKSNAFTRWTWDYSPLVDSNFFFLSAQVNDKDSVVPEGWMLVVRLVTDSGLSQAFTDKKINWDVMDIPDETDATETRLQLYAYKAATSYEESDGWWNLYGKNSWPDKSGGQCMLNQGGFVFRHDVPISRLGSSDAVEAVVEEYKALLKERQIVEFK
;
A
#
# COMPACT_ATOMS: atom_id res chain seq x y z
N MET A 1 -9.39 13.85 40.28
CA MET A 1 -9.62 12.56 39.60
C MET A 1 -9.83 12.72 38.09
N GLU A 2 -10.85 13.40 37.58
CA GLU A 2 -11.04 13.55 36.11
C GLU A 2 -9.86 14.24 35.39
N SER A 3 -9.28 15.28 35.99
CA SER A 3 -8.12 15.98 35.42
C SER A 3 -6.84 15.12 35.38
N GLU A 4 -6.65 14.21 36.35
CA GLU A 4 -5.50 13.30 36.38
C GLU A 4 -5.64 12.19 35.34
N ALA A 5 -6.85 11.63 35.19
CA ALA A 5 -7.15 10.64 34.16
C ALA A 5 -7.00 11.22 32.75
N LEU A 6 -7.47 12.46 32.52
CA LEU A 6 -7.28 13.16 31.25
C LEU A 6 -5.79 13.39 30.97
N ASN A 7 -5.01 13.82 31.96
CA ASN A 7 -3.57 14.03 31.79
C ASN A 7 -2.82 12.74 31.46
N ALA A 8 -3.21 11.61 32.05
CA ALA A 8 -2.67 10.29 31.72
C ALA A 8 -2.99 9.92 30.26
N ALA A 9 -4.25 10.05 29.85
CA ALA A 9 -4.67 9.79 28.47
C ALA A 9 -3.92 10.67 27.45
N MET A 10 -3.72 11.96 27.75
CA MET A 10 -2.91 12.86 26.92
C MET A 10 -1.43 12.48 26.90
N GLY A 11 -0.93 11.82 27.96
CA GLY A 11 0.38 11.17 27.98
C GLY A 11 0.48 10.05 26.94
N ASP A 12 -0.53 9.19 26.87
CA ASP A 12 -0.54 8.05 25.97
C ASP A 12 -0.74 8.45 24.51
N VAL A 13 -1.59 9.46 24.22
CA VAL A 13 -1.70 10.04 22.86
C VAL A 13 -0.34 10.53 22.35
N ARG A 14 0.43 11.25 23.19
CA ARG A 14 1.76 11.73 22.80
C ARG A 14 2.74 10.59 22.52
N LYS A 15 2.66 9.49 23.29
CA LYS A 15 3.48 8.29 23.04
C LYS A 15 3.05 7.62 21.73
N ALA A 16 1.75 7.42 21.52
CA ALA A 16 1.20 6.78 20.32
C ALA A 16 1.60 7.53 19.05
N GLN A 17 1.50 8.87 19.03
CA GLN A 17 1.94 9.69 17.90
C GLN A 17 3.42 9.47 17.57
N ARG A 18 4.30 9.47 18.58
CA ARG A 18 5.74 9.22 18.39
C ARG A 18 6.01 7.80 17.93
N LEU A 19 5.28 6.82 18.45
CA LEU A 19 5.40 5.42 18.08
C LEU A 19 5.01 5.20 16.61
N LEU A 20 3.91 5.80 16.16
CA LEU A 20 3.47 5.76 14.76
C LEU A 20 4.51 6.39 13.82
N VAL A 21 5.06 7.56 14.18
CA VAL A 21 6.14 8.18 13.41
C VAL A 21 7.37 7.27 13.35
N ALA A 22 7.79 6.71 14.49
CA ALA A 22 8.94 5.81 14.55
C ALA A 22 8.70 4.51 13.76
N TYR A 23 7.47 4.04 13.70
CA TYR A 23 7.07 2.91 12.86
C TYR A 23 7.23 3.26 11.37
N HIS A 24 6.68 4.39 10.91
CA HIS A 24 6.81 4.80 9.51
C HIS A 24 8.27 5.07 9.10
N GLN A 25 9.09 5.62 10.00
CA GLN A 25 10.53 5.79 9.78
C GLN A 25 11.27 4.47 9.51
N ARG A 26 10.72 3.33 9.92
CA ARG A 26 11.28 2.00 9.64
C ARG A 26 10.68 1.35 8.41
N VAL A 27 9.36 1.49 8.22
CA VAL A 27 8.64 0.80 7.14
C VAL A 27 8.82 1.47 5.78
N LEU A 28 8.81 2.80 5.72
CA LEU A 28 8.92 3.50 4.44
C LEU A 28 10.27 3.20 3.73
N PRO A 29 11.43 3.19 4.42
CA PRO A 29 12.68 2.76 3.80
C PRO A 29 12.69 1.30 3.34
N ILE A 30 11.96 0.40 4.01
CA ILE A 30 11.82 -1.00 3.56
C ILE A 30 11.05 -1.04 2.24
N ILE A 31 9.94 -0.31 2.13
CA ILE A 31 9.14 -0.23 0.89
C ILE A 31 9.99 0.35 -0.26
N GLU A 32 10.73 1.43 0.01
CA GLU A 32 11.64 2.03 -0.95
C GLU A 32 12.78 1.08 -1.36
N SER A 33 13.36 0.35 -0.41
CA SER A 33 14.39 -0.67 -0.69
C SER A 33 13.87 -1.78 -1.60
N ILE A 34 12.67 -2.31 -1.33
CA ILE A 34 12.02 -3.32 -2.18
C ILE A 34 11.86 -2.78 -3.60
N ALA A 35 11.33 -1.57 -3.77
CA ALA A 35 11.13 -0.97 -5.09
C ALA A 35 12.46 -0.76 -5.84
N ASN A 36 13.49 -0.25 -5.15
CA ASN A 36 14.81 -0.02 -5.75
C ASN A 36 15.48 -1.32 -6.20
N GLN A 37 15.39 -2.39 -5.40
CA GLN A 37 15.95 -3.71 -5.77
C GLN A 37 15.19 -4.39 -6.91
N LEU A 38 13.94 -3.96 -7.17
CA LEU A 38 13.12 -4.37 -8.31
C LEU A 38 13.25 -3.42 -9.51
N GLU A 39 14.19 -2.46 -9.47
CA GLU A 39 14.43 -1.46 -10.52
C GLU A 39 13.17 -0.62 -10.86
N CYS A 40 12.34 -0.35 -9.85
CA CYS A 40 11.17 0.51 -9.98
C CYS A 40 11.40 1.87 -9.30
N ALA A 41 11.02 2.95 -9.99
CA ALA A 41 11.08 4.30 -9.46
C ALA A 41 9.74 4.75 -8.88
N TYR A 42 9.77 5.54 -7.82
CA TYR A 42 8.58 6.08 -7.18
C TYR A 42 7.72 6.90 -8.16
N TYR A 43 6.43 6.61 -8.18
CA TYR A 43 5.45 7.28 -9.03
C TYR A 43 4.43 8.08 -8.21
N TYR A 44 3.76 7.43 -7.26
CA TYR A 44 2.64 8.03 -6.52
C TYR A 44 2.38 7.31 -5.19
N TRP A 45 1.58 7.91 -4.31
CA TRP A 45 1.06 7.22 -3.13
C TRP A 45 -0.35 7.71 -2.78
N ARG A 46 -1.15 6.88 -2.10
CA ARG A 46 -2.42 7.29 -1.50
C ARG A 46 -2.89 6.35 -0.40
N PRO A 47 -3.76 6.82 0.51
CA PRO A 47 -4.55 5.93 1.33
C PRO A 47 -5.55 5.12 0.48
N VAL A 48 -5.85 3.91 0.94
CA VAL A 48 -6.74 2.97 0.24
C VAL A 48 -8.20 3.38 0.40
N PHE A 49 -8.63 3.61 1.64
CA PHE A 49 -10.06 3.74 1.97
C PHE A 49 -10.53 5.18 2.23
N HIS A 50 -9.60 6.07 2.54
CA HIS A 50 -9.87 7.48 2.85
C HIS A 50 -8.95 8.41 2.04
N SER A 51 -8.93 9.70 2.36
CA SER A 51 -8.16 10.70 1.63
C SER A 51 -6.85 11.02 2.35
N THR A 52 -5.94 11.69 1.64
CA THR A 52 -4.80 12.36 2.27
C THR A 52 -5.29 13.53 3.13
N PRO A 53 -4.51 13.97 4.13
CA PRO A 53 -4.80 15.19 4.86
C PRO A 53 -5.03 16.34 3.90
N THR A 54 -6.00 17.20 4.18
CA THR A 54 -6.31 18.30 3.29
C THR A 54 -5.24 19.37 3.31
N GLY A 55 -5.02 20.03 2.16
CA GLY A 55 -4.23 21.26 2.10
C GLY A 55 -4.86 22.38 2.93
N GLY A 56 -4.04 23.35 3.37
CA GLY A 56 -4.41 24.37 4.37
C GLY A 56 -5.54 25.33 4.00
N LYS A 57 -6.10 25.27 2.78
CA LYS A 57 -7.28 26.05 2.35
C LYS A 57 -8.61 25.28 2.49
N SER A 58 -8.56 23.99 2.82
CA SER A 58 -9.76 23.18 3.02
C SER A 58 -10.25 23.26 4.47
N ASN A 59 -11.56 23.12 4.66
CA ASN A 59 -12.11 22.99 6.00
C ASN A 59 -11.75 21.60 6.59
N ALA A 60 -10.93 21.60 7.64
CA ALA A 60 -10.48 20.41 8.33
C ALA A 60 -11.62 19.63 9.02
N PHE A 61 -12.69 20.31 9.44
CA PHE A 61 -13.79 19.74 10.21
C PHE A 61 -14.85 19.02 9.35
N THR A 62 -14.76 19.15 8.02
CA THR A 62 -15.67 18.46 7.09
C THR A 62 -15.05 17.18 6.52
N ARG A 63 -13.93 16.72 7.10
CA ARG A 63 -13.14 15.58 6.62
C ARG A 63 -13.29 14.40 7.56
N TRP A 64 -12.98 13.21 7.04
CA TRP A 64 -12.97 12.02 7.88
C TRP A 64 -11.78 12.11 8.83
N THR A 65 -11.95 11.65 10.07
CA THR A 65 -10.86 11.67 11.06
C THR A 65 -9.68 10.83 10.57
N TRP A 66 -9.97 9.76 9.81
CA TRP A 66 -8.99 8.91 9.15
C TRP A 66 -8.11 9.63 8.12
N ASP A 67 -8.57 10.74 7.54
CA ASP A 67 -7.76 11.53 6.60
C ASP A 67 -6.48 12.07 7.28
N TYR A 68 -6.46 12.17 8.61
CA TYR A 68 -5.31 12.60 9.41
C TYR A 68 -4.36 11.47 9.82
N SER A 69 -4.68 10.22 9.48
CA SER A 69 -3.81 9.05 9.64
C SER A 69 -3.65 8.32 8.30
N PRO A 70 -3.10 8.97 7.26
CA PRO A 70 -3.09 8.46 5.90
C PRO A 70 -2.43 7.08 5.73
N LEU A 71 -1.41 6.79 6.55
CA LEU A 71 -0.57 5.61 6.41
C LEU A 71 -1.10 4.36 7.12
N VAL A 72 -2.30 4.42 7.72
CA VAL A 72 -2.93 3.25 8.36
C VAL A 72 -3.26 2.16 7.33
N ASP A 73 -3.61 2.56 6.10
CA ASP A 73 -3.71 1.66 4.96
C ASP A 73 -3.44 2.45 3.68
N SER A 74 -2.29 2.20 3.05
CA SER A 74 -1.79 3.03 1.95
C SER A 74 -1.13 2.22 0.84
N ASN A 75 -1.34 2.67 -0.39
CA ASN A 75 -0.63 2.18 -1.57
C ASN A 75 0.50 3.13 -1.96
N PHE A 76 1.63 2.54 -2.31
CA PHE A 76 2.77 3.19 -2.93
C PHE A 76 2.96 2.59 -4.31
N PHE A 77 3.05 3.44 -5.32
CA PHE A 77 3.12 3.06 -6.72
C PHE A 77 4.52 3.33 -7.24
N PHE A 78 5.07 2.37 -7.96
CA PHE A 78 6.37 2.46 -8.58
C PHE A 78 6.29 1.94 -10.01
N LEU A 79 7.00 2.60 -10.93
CA LEU A 79 7.05 2.23 -12.35
C LEU A 79 8.43 1.68 -12.68
N SER A 80 8.48 0.61 -13.47
CA SER A 80 9.76 0.04 -13.91
C SER A 80 10.52 1.00 -14.83
N ALA A 81 11.84 0.82 -14.93
CA ALA A 81 12.71 1.67 -15.75
C ALA A 81 12.33 1.73 -17.26
N GLN A 82 11.52 0.79 -17.75
CA GLN A 82 11.02 0.78 -19.13
C GLN A 82 9.88 1.79 -19.34
N VAL A 83 9.30 2.32 -18.27
CA VAL A 83 8.22 3.31 -18.33
C VAL A 83 8.81 4.71 -18.26
N ASN A 84 8.79 5.41 -19.40
CA ASN A 84 9.30 6.79 -19.51
C ASN A 84 8.18 7.85 -19.45
N ASP A 85 6.92 7.42 -19.58
CA ASP A 85 5.75 8.28 -19.58
C ASP A 85 4.61 7.62 -18.79
N LYS A 86 4.03 8.34 -17.84
CA LYS A 86 2.91 7.86 -17.00
C LYS A 86 1.61 7.71 -17.80
N ASP A 87 1.50 8.39 -18.94
CA ASP A 87 0.33 8.39 -19.82
C ASP A 87 0.43 7.28 -20.90
N SER A 88 1.63 6.70 -21.08
CA SER A 88 1.88 5.64 -22.05
C SER A 88 2.10 4.29 -21.35
N VAL A 89 1.09 3.43 -21.44
CA VAL A 89 1.18 2.05 -20.94
C VAL A 89 1.78 1.18 -22.03
N VAL A 90 2.83 0.44 -21.70
CA VAL A 90 3.61 -0.37 -22.64
C VAL A 90 3.84 -1.80 -22.11
N PRO A 91 3.80 -2.84 -22.97
CA PRO A 91 4.01 -4.23 -22.55
C PRO A 91 5.40 -4.54 -22.01
N GLU A 92 6.41 -3.72 -22.31
CA GLU A 92 7.76 -3.87 -21.79
C GLU A 92 7.87 -3.38 -20.34
N GLY A 93 7.03 -2.42 -19.97
CA GLY A 93 6.94 -1.86 -18.63
C GLY A 93 6.08 -2.71 -17.70
N TRP A 94 6.18 -2.40 -16.41
CA TRP A 94 5.26 -2.89 -15.39
C TRP A 94 5.18 -1.89 -14.23
N MET A 95 4.14 -2.04 -13.41
CA MET A 95 3.94 -1.22 -12.22
C MET A 95 3.90 -2.09 -10.98
N LEU A 96 4.73 -1.75 -10.00
CA LEU A 96 4.69 -2.29 -8.65
C LEU A 96 3.76 -1.42 -7.81
N VAL A 97 2.79 -2.04 -7.14
CA VAL A 97 2.02 -1.39 -6.07
C VAL A 97 2.34 -2.10 -4.77
N VAL A 98 2.88 -1.38 -3.80
CA VAL A 98 3.10 -1.88 -2.45
C VAL A 98 2.02 -1.30 -1.55
N ARG A 99 1.13 -2.14 -1.05
CA ARG A 99 0.16 -1.74 -0.04
C ARG A 99 0.67 -2.04 1.35
N LEU A 100 0.74 -1.02 2.19
CA LEU A 100 0.96 -1.14 3.62
C LEU A 100 -0.39 -1.36 4.32
N VAL A 101 -0.58 -2.53 4.90
CA VAL A 101 -1.72 -2.84 5.77
C VAL A 101 -1.20 -2.84 7.21
N THR A 102 -1.56 -1.85 8.03
CA THR A 102 -1.15 -1.83 9.44
C THR A 102 -2.05 -2.68 10.32
N ASP A 103 -3.33 -2.79 9.95
CA ASP A 103 -4.34 -3.54 10.69
C ASP A 103 -5.32 -4.18 9.69
N SER A 104 -5.26 -5.51 9.56
CA SER A 104 -6.14 -6.25 8.66
C SER A 104 -7.62 -6.21 9.05
N GLY A 105 -7.94 -6.01 10.33
CA GLY A 105 -9.30 -5.85 10.83
C GLY A 105 -9.89 -4.51 10.39
N LEU A 106 -9.11 -3.43 10.51
CA LEU A 106 -9.47 -2.12 9.96
C LEU A 106 -9.70 -2.19 8.44
N SER A 107 -8.79 -2.84 7.70
CA SER A 107 -8.94 -3.00 6.25
C SER A 107 -10.22 -3.75 5.88
N GLN A 108 -10.61 -4.75 6.69
CA GLN A 108 -11.85 -5.49 6.49
C GLN A 108 -13.08 -4.60 6.76
N ALA A 109 -13.08 -3.85 7.86
CA ALA A 109 -14.18 -2.94 8.21
C ALA A 109 -14.46 -1.91 7.11
N PHE A 110 -13.42 -1.31 6.52
CA PHE A 110 -13.59 -0.39 5.40
C PHE A 110 -14.04 -1.07 4.10
N THR A 111 -13.64 -2.32 3.88
CA THR A 111 -14.06 -3.13 2.73
C THR A 111 -15.54 -3.47 2.83
N ASP A 112 -16.01 -3.86 4.01
CA ASP A 112 -17.40 -4.20 4.27
C ASP A 112 -18.30 -2.96 4.21
N LYS A 113 -17.82 -1.83 4.76
CA LYS A 113 -18.56 -0.57 4.76
C LYS A 113 -17.63 0.63 4.72
N LYS A 114 -17.74 1.40 3.63
CA LYS A 114 -16.99 2.65 3.44
C LYS A 114 -17.65 3.84 4.14
N ILE A 115 -17.43 3.95 5.44
CA ILE A 115 -17.88 5.07 6.29
C ILE A 115 -16.74 5.65 7.13
N ASN A 116 -16.95 6.85 7.69
CA ASN A 116 -16.06 7.43 8.69
C ASN A 116 -16.26 6.67 10.02
N TRP A 117 -15.65 5.50 10.14
CA TRP A 117 -15.75 4.66 11.33
C TRP A 117 -15.30 5.40 12.58
N ASP A 118 -16.05 5.26 13.67
CA ASP A 118 -15.46 5.43 15.00
C ASP A 118 -14.55 4.23 15.26
N VAL A 119 -13.35 4.48 15.79
CA VAL A 119 -12.40 3.40 16.08
C VAL A 119 -12.96 2.39 17.07
N MET A 120 -13.84 2.84 17.99
CA MET A 120 -14.47 1.99 19.00
C MET A 120 -15.56 1.08 18.44
N ASP A 121 -16.01 1.32 17.21
CA ASP A 121 -17.06 0.52 16.54
C ASP A 121 -16.48 -0.54 15.59
N ILE A 122 -15.15 -0.60 15.46
CA ILE A 122 -14.48 -1.61 14.63
C ILE A 122 -14.50 -2.94 15.40
N PRO A 123 -15.08 -4.03 14.85
CA PRO A 123 -15.20 -5.31 15.55
C PRO A 123 -13.81 -5.85 16.01
N ASP A 124 -13.72 -6.23 17.31
CA ASP A 124 -12.52 -6.70 18.06
C ASP A 124 -11.75 -7.88 17.40
N GLU A 125 -10.48 -8.23 17.68
CA GLU A 125 -9.44 -7.79 18.64
C GLU A 125 -8.15 -7.48 17.85
N THR A 126 -7.39 -6.43 18.21
CA THR A 126 -6.08 -6.10 17.58
C THR A 126 -5.10 -7.28 17.57
N ASP A 127 -5.25 -8.22 18.50
CA ASP A 127 -4.36 -9.38 18.65
C ASP A 127 -4.58 -10.45 17.57
N ALA A 128 -5.72 -10.43 16.88
CA ALA A 128 -6.03 -11.29 15.74
C ALA A 128 -5.75 -10.60 14.38
N THR A 129 -5.30 -9.34 14.38
CA THR A 129 -5.04 -8.58 13.16
C THR A 129 -3.55 -8.61 12.81
N GLU A 130 -3.27 -8.50 11.52
CA GLU A 130 -1.92 -8.61 10.99
C GLU A 130 -1.47 -7.30 10.35
N THR A 131 -0.20 -6.98 10.58
CA THR A 131 0.54 -5.99 9.79
C THR A 131 1.32 -6.68 8.67
N ARG A 132 1.12 -6.24 7.43
CA ARG A 132 1.78 -6.83 6.25
C ARG A 132 1.97 -5.84 5.11
N LEU A 133 2.90 -6.17 4.22
CA LEU A 133 2.96 -5.58 2.88
C LEU A 133 2.23 -6.50 1.90
N GLN A 134 1.52 -5.90 0.95
CA GLN A 134 0.96 -6.61 -0.20
C GLN A 134 1.62 -6.06 -1.45
N LEU A 135 2.33 -6.92 -2.17
CA LEU A 135 3.06 -6.58 -3.38
C LEU A 135 2.22 -6.97 -4.58
N TYR A 136 1.85 -5.99 -5.40
CA TYR A 136 1.11 -6.21 -6.64
C TYR A 136 1.98 -5.84 -7.83
N ALA A 137 1.99 -6.67 -8.86
CA ALA A 137 2.62 -6.33 -10.12
C ALA A 137 1.57 -6.28 -11.23
N TYR A 138 1.39 -5.11 -11.82
CA TYR A 138 0.51 -4.87 -12.95
C TYR A 138 1.32 -4.97 -14.24
N LYS A 139 0.89 -5.85 -15.14
CA LYS A 139 1.49 -6.07 -16.46
C LYS A 139 0.43 -5.91 -17.54
N ALA A 140 0.61 -4.95 -18.44
CA ALA A 140 -0.25 -4.80 -19.61
C ALA A 140 0.19 -5.76 -20.72
N ALA A 141 -0.76 -6.27 -21.51
CA ALA A 141 -0.46 -7.10 -22.67
C ALA A 141 -0.26 -6.28 -23.97
N THR A 142 -0.82 -5.08 -24.02
CA THR A 142 -0.80 -4.21 -25.20
C THR A 142 -0.43 -2.78 -24.80
N SER A 143 0.09 -2.03 -25.77
CA SER A 143 0.38 -0.61 -25.58
C SER A 143 -0.87 0.24 -25.79
N TYR A 144 -1.05 1.28 -24.97
CA TYR A 144 -2.07 2.29 -25.18
C TYR A 144 -1.70 3.61 -24.50
N GLU A 145 -2.24 4.71 -25.02
CA GLU A 145 -2.06 6.05 -24.47
C GLU A 145 -3.37 6.55 -23.85
N GLU A 146 -3.30 7.04 -22.62
CA GLU A 146 -4.40 7.67 -21.91
C GLU A 146 -3.84 8.61 -20.84
N SER A 147 -4.51 9.74 -20.57
CA SER A 147 -4.17 10.58 -19.43
C SER A 147 -4.17 9.75 -18.13
N ASP A 148 -3.05 9.74 -17.42
CA ASP A 148 -2.80 8.91 -16.24
C ASP A 148 -2.95 7.41 -16.52
N GLY A 149 -2.51 6.93 -17.68
CA GLY A 149 -2.69 5.57 -18.18
C GLY A 149 -2.32 4.45 -17.18
N TRP A 150 -1.16 4.55 -16.51
CA TRP A 150 -0.76 3.57 -15.49
C TRP A 150 -1.62 3.62 -14.23
N TRP A 151 -2.03 4.82 -13.82
CA TRP A 151 -2.97 4.97 -12.71
C TRP A 151 -4.36 4.43 -13.07
N ASN A 152 -4.82 4.63 -14.31
CA ASN A 152 -6.07 4.09 -14.80
C ASN A 152 -6.03 2.56 -14.95
N LEU A 153 -4.86 1.99 -15.30
CA LEU A 153 -4.66 0.54 -15.29
C LEU A 153 -4.93 -0.04 -13.90
N TYR A 154 -4.50 0.65 -12.85
CA TYR A 154 -4.84 0.29 -11.48
C TYR A 154 -6.32 0.58 -11.14
N GLY A 155 -6.78 1.81 -11.38
CA GLY A 155 -8.07 2.30 -10.90
C GLY A 155 -9.29 1.71 -11.60
N LYS A 156 -9.13 1.17 -12.82
CA LYS A 156 -10.20 0.55 -13.61
C LYS A 156 -10.24 -0.98 -13.48
N ASN A 157 -9.36 -1.59 -12.68
CA ASN A 157 -9.26 -3.04 -12.57
C ASN A 157 -9.47 -3.52 -11.13
N SER A 158 -10.01 -4.73 -11.02
CA SER A 158 -10.14 -5.42 -9.75
C SER A 158 -8.77 -5.88 -9.24
N TRP A 159 -8.74 -6.19 -7.95
CA TRP A 159 -7.56 -6.65 -7.26
C TRP A 159 -7.63 -8.16 -7.07
N PRO A 160 -6.51 -8.88 -7.08
CA PRO A 160 -6.50 -10.26 -6.68
C PRO A 160 -6.99 -10.43 -5.24
N ASP A 161 -7.85 -11.42 -5.03
CA ASP A 161 -8.38 -11.75 -3.72
C ASP A 161 -7.27 -12.26 -2.77
N LYS A 162 -7.66 -12.56 -1.51
CA LYS A 162 -6.73 -13.07 -0.49
C LYS A 162 -6.14 -14.46 -0.85
N SER A 163 -6.66 -15.17 -1.84
CA SER A 163 -6.16 -16.50 -2.22
C SER A 163 -4.85 -16.46 -3.04
N GLY A 164 -4.27 -15.27 -3.24
CA GLY A 164 -2.97 -15.11 -3.92
C GLY A 164 -3.10 -15.23 -5.44
N GLY A 165 -4.29 -14.95 -5.98
CA GLY A 165 -4.59 -15.10 -7.39
C GLY A 165 -3.87 -14.12 -8.31
N GLN A 166 -3.90 -14.47 -9.59
CA GLN A 166 -3.76 -13.52 -10.69
C GLN A 166 -5.17 -13.14 -11.15
N CYS A 167 -5.39 -11.87 -11.52
CA CYS A 167 -6.60 -11.48 -12.24
C CYS A 167 -6.26 -10.78 -13.55
N MET A 168 -7.13 -10.98 -14.55
CA MET A 168 -6.99 -10.36 -15.86
C MET A 168 -7.36 -8.88 -15.79
N LEU A 169 -6.60 -8.05 -16.51
CA LEU A 169 -6.91 -6.63 -16.67
C LEU A 169 -7.89 -6.45 -17.84
N ASN A 170 -8.80 -5.49 -17.71
CA ASN A 170 -9.80 -5.13 -18.72
C ASN A 170 -9.16 -4.73 -20.06
N GLN A 171 -7.97 -4.12 -20.00
CA GLN A 171 -7.17 -3.71 -21.15
C GLN A 171 -6.29 -4.83 -21.72
N GLY A 172 -6.36 -6.03 -21.15
CA GLY A 172 -5.45 -7.13 -21.42
C GLY A 172 -4.20 -7.09 -20.55
N GLY A 173 -3.63 -8.27 -20.30
CA GLY A 173 -2.58 -8.47 -19.31
C GLY A 173 -3.17 -8.89 -17.96
N PHE A 174 -2.40 -8.74 -16.90
CA PHE A 174 -2.79 -9.28 -15.60
C PHE A 174 -2.14 -8.53 -14.43
N VAL A 175 -2.71 -8.72 -13.25
CA VAL A 175 -2.08 -8.37 -11.98
C VAL A 175 -2.01 -9.60 -11.10
N PHE A 176 -0.90 -9.78 -10.38
CA PHE A 176 -0.78 -10.79 -9.33
C PHE A 176 -0.38 -10.13 -8.01
N ARG A 177 -0.70 -10.81 -6.91
CA ARG A 177 -0.47 -10.34 -5.55
C ARG A 177 0.43 -11.31 -4.78
N HIS A 178 1.30 -10.79 -3.94
CA HIS A 178 2.08 -11.54 -2.96
C HIS A 178 2.04 -10.83 -1.61
N ASP A 179 1.70 -11.56 -0.54
CA ASP A 179 1.57 -11.00 0.81
C ASP A 179 2.80 -11.35 1.65
N VAL A 180 3.36 -10.33 2.31
CA VAL A 180 4.57 -10.44 3.13
C VAL A 180 4.27 -9.92 4.54
N PRO A 181 4.20 -10.80 5.55
CA PRO A 181 4.11 -10.37 6.95
C PRO A 181 5.29 -9.47 7.33
N ILE A 182 5.03 -8.38 8.05
CA ILE A 182 6.09 -7.41 8.38
C ILE A 182 7.19 -8.02 9.28
N SER A 183 6.86 -9.06 10.04
CA SER A 183 7.82 -9.83 10.85
C SER A 183 8.93 -10.49 10.02
N ARG A 184 8.72 -10.69 8.71
CA ARG A 184 9.74 -11.19 7.77
C ARG A 184 10.71 -10.10 7.29
N LEU A 185 10.52 -8.83 7.65
CA LEU A 185 11.27 -7.69 7.12
C LEU A 185 12.15 -7.02 8.19
N GLY A 186 12.57 -7.79 9.21
CA GLY A 186 13.27 -7.28 10.39
C GLY A 186 14.74 -6.85 10.17
N SER A 187 15.33 -7.18 9.02
CA SER A 187 16.72 -6.84 8.66
C SER A 187 16.88 -6.66 7.15
N SER A 188 17.98 -6.04 6.72
CA SER A 188 18.31 -5.90 5.29
C SER A 188 18.38 -7.25 4.57
N ASP A 189 19.07 -8.24 5.13
CA ASP A 189 19.15 -9.60 4.56
C ASP A 189 17.75 -10.25 4.40
N ALA A 190 16.85 -9.99 5.34
CA ALA A 190 15.49 -10.52 5.28
C ALA A 190 14.66 -9.83 4.20
N VAL A 191 14.86 -8.51 3.99
CA VAL A 191 14.27 -7.76 2.88
C VAL A 191 14.80 -8.30 1.54
N GLU A 192 16.11 -8.51 1.41
CA GLU A 192 16.73 -9.09 0.21
C GLU A 192 16.16 -10.48 -0.10
N ALA A 193 16.02 -11.35 0.90
CA ALA A 193 15.42 -12.67 0.72
C ALA A 193 13.97 -12.61 0.21
N VAL A 194 13.16 -11.68 0.73
CA VAL A 194 11.79 -11.45 0.24
C VAL A 194 11.79 -10.91 -1.19
N VAL A 195 12.72 -10.02 -1.53
CA VAL A 195 12.85 -9.49 -2.89
C VAL A 195 13.22 -10.61 -3.86
N GLU A 196 14.18 -11.46 -3.53
CA GLU A 196 14.57 -12.59 -4.39
C GLU A 196 13.43 -13.61 -4.57
N GLU A 197 12.67 -13.89 -3.52
CA GLU A 197 11.42 -14.67 -3.61
C GLU A 197 10.44 -14.02 -4.61
N TYR A 198 10.22 -12.72 -4.49
CA TYR A 198 9.31 -12.00 -5.37
C TYR A 198 9.81 -11.92 -6.82
N LYS A 199 11.13 -11.76 -7.03
CA LYS A 199 11.76 -11.83 -8.36
C LYS A 199 11.54 -13.19 -9.03
N ALA A 200 11.65 -14.28 -8.28
CA ALA A 200 11.36 -15.61 -8.79
C ALA A 200 9.89 -15.74 -9.23
N LEU A 201 8.94 -15.22 -8.44
CA LEU A 201 7.51 -15.20 -8.78
C LEU A 201 7.21 -14.34 -10.02
N LEU A 202 7.87 -13.19 -10.15
CA LEU A 202 7.77 -12.30 -11.30
C LEU A 202 8.26 -12.97 -12.59
N LYS A 203 9.37 -13.71 -12.51
CA LYS A 203 9.94 -14.47 -13.63
C LYS A 203 9.04 -15.64 -14.03
N GLU A 204 8.55 -16.42 -13.06
CA GLU A 204 7.59 -17.52 -13.31
C GLU A 204 6.36 -17.03 -14.09
N ARG A 205 5.89 -15.81 -13.78
CA ARG A 205 4.73 -15.17 -14.39
C ARG A 205 5.06 -14.37 -15.64
N GLN A 206 6.30 -14.34 -16.10
CA GLN A 206 6.73 -13.60 -17.29
C GLN A 206 6.44 -12.08 -17.23
N ILE A 207 6.54 -11.47 -16.04
CA ILE A 207 6.36 -10.02 -15.89
C ILE A 207 7.64 -9.27 -16.28
N VAL A 208 8.77 -9.76 -15.78
CA VAL A 208 10.10 -9.17 -15.97
C VAL A 208 11.16 -10.26 -15.84
N GLU A 209 12.22 -10.13 -16.64
CA GLU A 209 13.45 -10.90 -16.48
C GLU A 209 14.49 -10.00 -15.81
N PHE A 210 14.86 -10.33 -14.58
CA PHE A 210 15.98 -9.69 -13.89
C PHE A 210 17.30 -10.26 -14.42
N LYS A 211 18.30 -9.39 -14.60
CA LYS A 211 19.66 -9.76 -15.02
C LYS A 211 20.46 -10.38 -13.89
#